data_AF-A0A9E2VVB4-F1
#
_entry.id   AF-A0A9E2VVB4-F1
#
_cell.length_a   1.000
_cell.length_b   1.000
_cell.length_c   1.000
_cell.angle_alpha   90.00
_cell.angle_beta   90.00
_cell.angle_gamma   90.00
#
_symmetry.space_group_name_H-M   'P 1'
#
loop_
_entity.id
_entity.type
_entity.pdbx_description
1 polymer ?
#
loop_
_entity_poly.entity_id
_entity_poly.type
_entity_poly.pdbx_seq_one_letter_code
_entity_poly.pdbx_strand_id
1 'polypeptide(L)' 'MAERFDRIWHNARLATVRGDLPDLGVIERGLVAMRDGRIVFAGAQTDFLGS' A
#
# COMPACT_ATOMS: atom_id res chain seq x y z
N MET A 1 -15.19 -7.21 3.19
CA MET A 1 -14.11 -6.26 2.80
C MET A 1 -13.81 -5.22 3.89
N ALA A 2 -14.82 -4.58 4.48
CA ALA A 2 -14.64 -3.67 5.63
C ALA A 2 -14.26 -4.37 6.96
N GLU A 3 -14.37 -5.70 7.05
CA GLU A 3 -14.03 -6.44 8.28
C GLU A 3 -12.53 -6.66 8.52
N ARG A 4 -11.65 -6.41 7.53
CA ARG A 4 -10.19 -6.69 7.66
C ARG A 4 -9.30 -5.45 7.63
N PHE A 5 -9.78 -4.35 7.05
CA PHE A 5 -9.06 -3.08 6.92
C PHE A 5 -10.02 -1.92 7.14
N ASP A 6 -9.61 -0.91 7.90
CA ASP A 6 -10.42 0.29 8.18
C ASP A 6 -10.53 1.17 6.93
N ARG A 7 -9.47 1.18 6.13
CA ARG A 7 -9.37 2.01 4.93
C ARG A 7 -8.42 1.41 3.91
N ILE A 8 -8.81 1.54 2.65
CA ILE A 8 -7.99 1.20 1.49
C ILE A 8 -7.95 2.41 0.56
N TRP A 9 -6.75 2.79 0.16
CA TRP A 9 -6.52 3.74 -0.95
C TRP A 9 -5.89 2.97 -2.10
N HIS A 10 -6.48 3.03 -3.29
CA HIS A 10 -5.99 2.35 -4.49
C HIS A 10 -5.80 3.34 -5.64
N ASN A 11 -5.20 2.89 -6.75
CA ASN A 11 -4.85 3.76 -7.89
C ASN A 11 -3.99 4.97 -7.49
N ALA A 12 -3.06 4.77 -6.54
CA ALA A 12 -2.19 5.82 -6.04
C ALA A 12 -0.76 5.66 -6.60
N ARG A 13 -0.09 6.77 -6.89
CA ARG A 13 1.35 6.79 -7.12
C ARG A 13 2.05 6.99 -5.78
N LEU A 14 2.76 5.97 -5.30
CA LEU A 14 3.39 5.97 -3.99
C LEU A 14 4.87 6.33 -4.08
N ALA A 15 5.36 7.11 -3.13
CA ALA A 15 6.78 7.18 -2.78
C ALA A 15 6.95 6.57 -1.39
N THR A 16 7.53 5.37 -1.32
CA THR A 16 7.59 4.57 -0.08
C THR A 16 8.77 4.92 0.82
N VAL A 17 9.82 5.51 0.26
CA VAL A 17 11.07 5.88 0.94
C VAL A 17 11.69 4.70 1.70
N ARG A 18 11.54 3.49 1.15
CA ARG A 18 12.07 2.25 1.73
C ARG A 18 13.58 2.21 1.57
N GLY A 19 14.32 2.02 2.67
CA GLY A 19 15.79 2.07 2.66
C GLY A 19 16.48 0.94 1.90
N ASP A 20 15.75 -0.11 1.54
CA ASP A 20 16.20 -1.23 0.71
C ASP A 20 15.88 -1.05 -0.79
N LEU A 21 15.23 0.06 -1.17
CA LEU A 21 14.96 0.40 -2.56
C LEU A 21 15.78 1.62 -3.00
N PRO A 22 16.21 1.69 -4.28
CA PRO A 22 16.81 2.90 -4.81
C PRO A 22 15.80 4.05 -4.85
N ASP A 23 16.34 5.27 -4.89
CA ASP A 23 15.58 6.52 -4.97
C ASP A 23 14.50 6.62 -3.87
N LEU A 24 13.27 6.97 -4.23
CA LEU A 24 12.14 7.08 -3.30
C LEU A 24 11.31 5.80 -3.19
N GLY A 25 11.74 4.70 -3.83
CA GLY A 25 10.94 3.46 -3.90
C GLY A 25 9.54 3.72 -4.50
N VAL A 26 9.49 4.30 -5.70
CA VAL A 26 8.25 4.72 -6.35
C VAL A 26 7.44 3.52 -6.84
N ILE A 27 6.12 3.54 -6.61
CA ILE A 27 5.17 2.55 -7.12
C ILE A 27 4.05 3.28 -7.89
N GLU A 28 3.97 3.06 -9.20
CA GLU A 28 3.06 3.80 -10.08
C GLU A 28 1.58 3.42 -9.92
N ARG A 29 1.28 2.15 -9.67
CA ARG A 29 -0.09 1.63 -9.44
C ARG A 29 -0.19 0.97 -8.07
N GLY A 30 -0.04 1.80 -7.06
CA GLY A 30 0.04 1.40 -5.67
C GLY A 30 -1.31 1.33 -4.96
N LEU A 31 -1.29 0.58 -3.85
CA LEU A 31 -2.36 0.46 -2.89
C LEU A 31 -1.80 0.59 -1.48
N VAL A 32 -2.52 1.30 -0.62
CA VAL A 32 -2.27 1.36 0.83
C VAL A 32 -3.48 0.79 1.55
N ALA A 33 -3.26 -0.19 2.42
CA ALA A 33 -4.27 -0.72 3.32
C ALA A 33 -3.91 -0.39 4.77
N MET A 34 -4.90 0.05 5.54
CA MET A 34 -4.76 0.47 6.92
C MET A 34 -5.66 -0.35 7.83
N ARG A 35 -5.14 -0.69 9.02
CA ARG A 35 -5.89 -1.30 10.11
C ARG A 35 -5.38 -0.77 11.46
N ASP A 36 -6.29 -0.46 12.37
CA ASP A 36 -6.03 0.03 13.73
C ASP A 36 -5.06 1.22 13.77
N GLY A 37 -5.27 2.20 12.89
CA GLY A 37 -4.38 3.38 12.85
C GLY A 37 -3.07 3.17 12.08
N ARG A 38 -2.79 1.98 11.54
CA ARG A 38 -1.47 1.62 10.98
C ARG A 38 -1.55 1.15 9.53
N ILE A 39 -0.52 1.46 8.75
CA ILE A 39 -0.32 0.90 7.41
C ILE A 39 0.09 -0.56 7.56
N VAL A 40 -0.75 -1.47 7.09
CA VAL A 40 -0.49 -2.92 7.09
C VAL A 40 -0.03 -3.42 5.72
N PHE A 41 -0.25 -2.63 4.67
CA PHE A 41 0.26 -2.87 3.33
C PHE A 41 0.48 -1.55 2.60
N ALA A 42 1.61 -1.40 1.92
CA ALA A 42 1.89 -0.34 0.96
C ALA A 42 2.75 -0.93 -0.16
N GLY A 43 2.14 -1.16 -1.33
CA GLY A 43 2.75 -1.95 -2.39
C GLY A 43 2.01 -1.82 -3.72
N ALA A 44 2.42 -2.60 -4.72
CA ALA A 44 1.70 -2.65 -5.99
C ALA A 44 0.29 -3.24 -5.77
N GLN A 45 -0.70 -2.67 -6.44
CA GLN A 45 -2.09 -3.13 -6.32
C GLN A 45 -2.26 -4.60 -6.74
N THR A 46 -1.42 -5.09 -7.66
CA THR A 46 -1.43 -6.49 -8.11
C THR A 46 -0.93 -7.47 -7.05
N ASP A 47 -0.11 -7.01 -6.11
CA ASP A 47 0.44 -7.84 -5.04
C ASP A 47 -0.52 -7.91 -3.85
N PHE A 48 -1.52 -7.02 -3.85
CA PHE A 48 -2.59 -7.03 -2.86
C PHE A 48 -3.66 -8.06 -3.26
N LEU A 49 -3.41 -9.31 -2.87
CA LEU A 49 -4.43 -10.35 -2.87
C LEU A 49 -5.43 -9.99 -1.78
N GLY A 50 -6.51 -9.29 -2.15
CA GLY A 50 -7.62 -8.94 -1.25
C GLY A 50 -8.43 -10.15 -0.73
N SER A 51 -7.83 -11.35 -0.70
CA SER A 51 -8.37 -12.63 -0.22
C SER A 51 -8.09 -12.86 1.26
#